data_AF-A0A8C8G5P4-F1
#
_entry.id   AF-A0A8C8G5P4-F1
#
_cell.length_a   1.000
_cell.length_b   1.000
_cell.length_c   1.000
_cell.angle_alpha   90.00
_cell.angle_beta   90.00
_cell.angle_gamma   90.00
#
_symmetry.space_group_name_H-M   'P 1'
#
loop_
_entity.id
_entity.type
_entity.pdbx_description
1 polymer ?
#
loop_
_entity_poly.entity_id
_entity_poly.type
_entity_poly.pdbx_seq_one_letter_code
_entity_poly.pdbx_strand_id
1 'polypeptide(L)'
;MATSKDQDVDNCETSTPEQSNPLLPQLSQLDELSNVIERAEPSEQELKTLVSLLLSLGDNIERDLKQQNLMIDRLKVIHTKIMDKLSPGEKEGSSFITGTIRQFYKKALDSVGTILTKLAKEIGVNYSESNMCLQKEFGLKTDCPKECLNCDHIKSSMSWIQVEPFVSTEDETTVYTLDSSTAGHYECILSGLRWVCESKVSLRYQFSSWEPHRATLNNMRFEEGGPLLDITMISGKLEEISLPHFVCIDPDYPQSSLREDMKVLHVKDNRVFVEEVDEVTGFHAKLLRPSFSGRGLVLRRGLHWRVHCDLLIFRSTRALLTLHTYLIRCDPSLAREVEAQEKSYGFLRLPKPKPEKSLRKGSRFTLKTSCQSLITPEKIKLRSTRPNYFEVYIKDPAMDFEMELISEKGESAWKAEIRTEEYRDDSSTRDIEFVDEFRPQIIQRVNNVFAIADILFTKGMIGEEINANISAAPTRQAKMRVIYEALNSGGPHVKAAFFTALKEKEPFLVKDLDQ
;
A
#
# COMPACT_ATOMS: atom_id res chain seq x y z
N MET A 1 68.92 -13.73 -7.43
CA MET A 1 68.97 -12.67 -8.46
C MET A 1 67.57 -12.05 -8.47
N ALA A 2 67.29 -10.84 -7.96
CA ALA A 2 68.13 -9.62 -7.82
C ALA A 2 68.70 -9.16 -9.18
N THR A 3 68.56 -7.90 -9.60
CA THR A 3 68.21 -6.63 -8.91
C THR A 3 66.92 -5.98 -9.51
N SER A 4 66.27 -4.87 -9.08
CA SER A 4 66.68 -3.57 -8.49
C SER A 4 67.58 -2.74 -9.45
N LYS A 5 67.56 -1.41 -9.62
CA LYS A 5 66.86 -0.20 -9.09
C LYS A 5 66.91 0.87 -10.25
N ASP A 6 66.27 2.05 -10.30
CA ASP A 6 65.49 2.86 -9.34
C ASP A 6 64.56 3.91 -10.03
N GLN A 7 63.52 4.33 -9.29
CA GLN A 7 62.93 5.68 -9.05
C GLN A 7 62.81 6.81 -10.12
N ASP A 8 61.57 7.33 -10.24
CA ASP A 8 61.08 8.72 -10.04
C ASP A 8 59.55 8.58 -9.87
N VAL A 9 58.85 8.85 -8.76
CA VAL A 9 58.91 9.87 -7.70
C VAL A 9 58.40 11.25 -8.13
N ASP A 10 57.07 11.39 -8.17
CA ASP A 10 56.40 12.61 -7.69
C ASP A 10 55.06 12.26 -7.01
N ASN A 11 54.49 13.21 -6.29
CA ASN A 11 53.51 12.99 -5.23
C ASN A 11 52.06 12.92 -5.73
N CYS A 12 51.28 12.04 -5.11
CA CYS A 12 49.84 12.24 -4.95
C CYS A 12 49.47 11.87 -3.51
N GLU A 13 49.00 12.86 -2.75
CA GLU A 13 48.75 12.72 -1.31
C GLU A 13 47.54 11.83 -1.02
N THR A 14 47.55 11.17 0.14
CA THR A 14 46.44 10.34 0.62
C THR A 14 45.29 11.20 1.13
N SER A 15 44.41 11.66 0.24
CA SER A 15 43.16 12.33 0.61
C SER A 15 42.20 11.33 1.27
N THR A 16 41.96 11.48 2.58
CA THR A 16 40.94 10.70 3.31
C THR A 16 39.53 11.08 2.85
N PRO A 17 38.61 10.11 2.65
CA PRO A 17 37.21 10.40 2.30
C PRO A 17 36.37 10.79 3.54
N GLU A 18 36.88 11.68 4.39
CA GLU A 18 36.18 12.23 5.57
C GLU A 18 35.77 13.69 5.36
N GLN A 19 35.08 13.95 4.25
CA GLN A 19 34.19 15.08 4.00
C GLN A 19 33.38 14.80 2.71
N SER A 20 32.09 15.12 2.60
CA SER A 20 31.19 15.77 3.55
C SER A 20 29.77 15.16 3.46
N ASN A 21 29.30 14.54 4.55
CA ASN A 21 27.88 14.22 4.71
C ASN A 21 27.22 15.41 5.44
N PRO A 22 26.34 16.21 4.79
CA PRO A 22 25.83 17.47 5.36
C PRO A 22 25.01 17.29 6.65
N LEU A 23 24.53 16.07 6.92
CA LEU A 23 23.73 15.74 8.10
C LEU A 23 24.56 15.42 9.35
N LEU A 24 25.88 15.18 9.23
CA LEU A 24 26.70 14.77 10.38
C LEU A 24 26.75 15.82 11.52
N PRO A 25 26.93 17.13 11.22
CA PRO A 25 26.92 18.17 12.26
C PRO A 25 25.54 18.40 12.91
N GLN A 26 24.46 17.94 12.27
CA GLN A 26 23.08 18.08 12.79
C GLN A 26 22.77 16.98 13.81
N LEU A 27 23.33 15.78 13.65
CA LEU A 27 23.18 14.69 14.62
C LEU A 27 23.83 15.02 15.97
N SER A 28 25.01 15.66 15.98
CA SER A 28 25.65 16.11 17.22
C SER A 28 24.84 17.16 18.00
N GLN A 29 23.91 17.86 17.34
CA GLN A 29 23.00 18.79 18.04
C GLN A 29 21.83 18.05 18.71
N LEU A 30 21.40 16.88 18.19
CA LEU A 30 20.35 16.08 18.82
C LEU A 30 20.81 15.46 20.16
N ASP A 31 22.08 15.04 20.25
CA ASP A 31 22.69 14.61 21.52
C ASP A 31 22.68 15.75 22.57
N GLU A 32 23.03 16.98 22.19
CA GLU A 32 22.96 18.15 23.09
C GLU A 32 21.52 18.48 23.53
N LEU A 33 20.54 18.36 22.62
CA LEU A 33 19.12 18.62 22.91
C LEU A 33 18.53 17.56 23.85
N SER A 34 18.90 16.28 23.72
CA SER A 34 18.51 15.22 24.65
C SER A 34 18.97 15.53 26.09
N ASN A 35 20.22 15.98 26.25
CA ASN A 35 20.82 16.37 27.54
C ASN A 35 20.19 17.65 28.18
N VAL A 36 19.31 18.36 27.47
CA VAL A 36 18.49 19.45 28.04
C VAL A 36 17.12 18.92 28.49
N ILE A 37 16.53 17.97 27.77
CA ILE A 37 15.21 17.38 28.06
C ILE A 37 15.25 16.45 29.28
N GLU A 38 16.35 15.73 29.53
CA GLU A 38 16.50 14.87 30.71
C GLU A 38 16.68 15.63 32.05
N ARG A 39 16.71 16.97 32.03
CA ARG A 39 16.82 17.79 33.25
C ARG A 39 15.44 17.96 33.90
N ALA A 40 15.40 17.88 35.24
CA ALA A 40 14.14 17.92 35.98
C ALA A 40 13.32 19.22 35.82
N GLU A 41 13.99 20.37 35.65
CA GLU A 41 13.36 21.68 35.42
C GLU A 41 14.18 22.50 34.39
N PRO A 42 13.93 22.37 33.08
CA PRO A 42 14.56 23.22 32.06
C PRO A 42 13.87 24.59 32.00
N SER A 43 14.63 25.66 31.74
CA SER A 43 14.08 27.02 31.73
C SER A 43 13.25 27.33 30.48
N GLU A 44 12.31 28.28 30.59
CA GLU A 44 11.47 28.73 29.48
C GLU A 44 12.30 29.25 28.28
N GLN A 45 13.49 29.79 28.54
CA GLN A 45 14.40 30.29 27.50
C GLN A 45 15.16 29.16 26.79
N GLU A 46 15.56 28.11 27.53
CA GLU A 46 16.11 26.88 26.93
C GLU A 46 15.04 26.19 26.07
N LEU A 47 13.80 26.05 26.57
CA LEU A 47 12.68 25.46 25.83
C LEU A 47 12.34 26.23 24.54
N LYS A 48 12.32 27.58 24.56
CA LYS A 48 12.13 28.39 23.34
C LYS A 48 13.27 28.21 22.33
N THR A 49 14.50 28.08 22.81
CA THR A 49 15.68 27.82 21.96
C THR A 49 15.59 26.43 21.33
N LEU A 50 15.18 25.42 22.10
CA LEU A 50 14.98 24.03 21.68
C LEU A 50 13.89 23.90 20.60
N VAL A 51 12.75 24.58 20.78
CA VAL A 51 11.69 24.66 19.75
C VAL A 51 12.19 25.34 18.47
N SER A 52 12.94 26.44 18.57
CA SER A 52 13.49 27.14 17.40
C SER A 52 14.50 26.27 16.63
N LEU A 53 15.30 25.46 17.32
CA LEU A 53 16.25 24.54 16.69
C LEU A 53 15.51 23.41 15.96
N LEU A 54 14.52 22.78 16.61
CA LEU A 54 13.70 21.72 16.00
C LEU A 54 12.97 22.19 14.73
N LEU A 55 12.41 23.41 14.73
CA LEU A 55 11.78 23.99 13.53
C LEU A 55 12.81 24.16 12.40
N SER A 56 13.99 24.70 12.69
CA SER A 56 15.05 24.88 11.68
C SER A 56 15.57 23.54 11.12
N LEU A 57 15.61 22.49 11.96
CA LEU A 57 15.99 21.14 11.56
C LEU A 57 14.92 20.51 10.65
N GLY A 58 13.64 20.70 10.97
CA GLY A 58 12.52 20.34 10.10
C GLY A 58 12.59 21.00 8.73
N ASP A 59 12.77 22.32 8.69
CA ASP A 59 12.94 23.10 7.45
C ASP A 59 14.15 22.65 6.62
N ASN A 60 15.23 22.19 7.26
CA ASN A 60 16.40 21.64 6.59
C ASN A 60 16.11 20.26 5.98
N ILE A 61 15.52 19.36 6.76
CA ILE A 61 15.15 18.01 6.31
C ILE A 61 14.13 18.06 5.16
N GLU A 62 13.12 18.94 5.26
CA GLU A 62 12.11 19.11 4.21
C GLU A 62 12.72 19.63 2.89
N ARG A 63 13.69 20.56 2.99
CA ARG A 63 14.44 21.10 1.85
C ARG A 63 15.31 20.05 1.18
N ASP A 64 16.03 19.25 1.97
CA ASP A 64 16.89 18.18 1.47
C ASP A 64 16.04 17.06 0.81
N LEU A 65 14.89 16.70 1.39
CA LEU A 65 13.93 15.76 0.78
C LEU A 65 13.35 16.30 -0.54
N LYS A 66 12.99 17.59 -0.60
CA LYS A 66 12.56 18.25 -1.85
C LYS A 66 13.67 18.24 -2.91
N GLN A 67 14.92 18.49 -2.51
CA GLN A 67 16.07 18.48 -3.40
C GLN A 67 16.41 17.06 -3.91
N GLN A 68 16.30 16.04 -3.06
CA GLN A 68 16.43 14.64 -3.47
C GLN A 68 15.29 14.21 -4.42
N ASN A 69 14.04 14.55 -4.14
CA ASN A 69 12.92 14.27 -5.04
C ASN A 69 13.10 14.95 -6.42
N LEU A 70 13.54 16.21 -6.45
CA LEU A 70 13.87 16.92 -7.70
C LEU A 70 15.03 16.25 -8.47
N MET A 71 16.03 15.71 -7.76
CA MET A 71 17.12 14.94 -8.37
C MET A 71 16.61 13.60 -8.92
N ILE A 72 15.72 12.92 -8.18
CA ILE A 72 15.05 11.68 -8.57
C ILE A 72 14.23 11.87 -9.85
N ASP A 73 13.43 12.93 -9.96
CA ASP A 73 12.60 13.17 -11.14
C ASP A 73 13.43 13.63 -12.35
N ARG A 74 14.50 14.40 -12.13
CA ARG A 74 15.52 14.65 -13.17
C ARG A 74 16.16 13.36 -13.67
N LEU A 75 16.49 12.42 -12.78
CA LEU A 75 17.03 11.10 -13.16
C LEU A 75 16.02 10.26 -13.95
N LYS A 76 14.72 10.27 -13.58
CA LYS A 76 13.65 9.64 -14.39
C LYS A 76 13.58 10.23 -15.80
N VAL A 77 13.58 11.55 -15.94
CA VAL A 77 13.53 12.24 -17.25
C VAL A 77 14.76 11.94 -18.11
N ILE A 78 15.95 11.85 -17.49
CA ILE A 78 17.19 11.45 -18.18
C ILE A 78 17.11 9.99 -18.61
N HIS A 79 16.65 9.08 -17.74
CA HIS A 79 16.49 7.66 -18.04
C HIS A 79 15.55 7.43 -19.25
N THR A 80 14.37 8.07 -19.29
CA THR A 80 13.45 7.98 -20.44
C THR A 80 14.12 8.46 -21.73
N LYS A 81 14.78 9.63 -21.69
CA LYS A 81 15.51 10.19 -22.85
C LYS A 81 16.71 9.36 -23.33
N ILE A 82 17.21 8.43 -22.52
CA ILE A 82 18.19 7.40 -22.92
C ILE A 82 17.47 6.20 -23.53
N MET A 83 16.45 5.66 -22.87
CA MET A 83 15.70 4.47 -23.31
C MET A 83 14.99 4.65 -24.66
N ASP A 84 14.57 5.87 -24.98
CA ASP A 84 13.98 6.24 -26.28
C ASP A 84 15.01 6.30 -27.42
N LYS A 85 16.31 6.39 -27.11
CA LYS A 85 17.41 6.50 -28.08
C LYS A 85 18.17 5.19 -28.32
N LEU A 86 17.91 4.15 -27.56
CA LEU A 86 18.54 2.83 -27.71
C LEU A 86 17.84 1.99 -28.78
N SER A 87 18.63 1.35 -29.63
CA SER A 87 18.18 0.36 -30.63
C SER A 87 17.63 -0.90 -29.95
N PRO A 88 16.77 -1.71 -30.59
CA PRO A 88 16.14 -2.87 -29.95
C PRO A 88 17.11 -3.85 -29.26
N GLY A 89 18.26 -4.15 -29.90
CA GLY A 89 19.29 -5.04 -29.32
C GLY A 89 20.13 -4.40 -28.19
N GLU A 90 20.15 -3.08 -28.07
CA GLU A 90 20.90 -2.39 -27.00
C GLU A 90 20.12 -2.40 -25.67
N LYS A 91 18.81 -2.69 -25.72
CA LYS A 91 17.93 -2.71 -24.54
C LYS A 91 18.16 -3.93 -23.65
N GLU A 92 18.77 -5.01 -24.14
CA GLU A 92 19.17 -6.15 -23.29
C GLU A 92 20.25 -5.72 -22.28
N GLY A 93 21.23 -4.92 -22.71
CA GLY A 93 22.26 -4.34 -21.83
C GLY A 93 21.71 -3.32 -20.82
N SER A 94 20.61 -2.62 -21.14
CA SER A 94 19.99 -1.68 -20.20
C SER A 94 19.39 -2.34 -18.95
N SER A 95 19.17 -3.65 -18.96
CA SER A 95 18.70 -4.41 -17.79
C SER A 95 19.61 -4.21 -16.56
N PHE A 96 20.93 -4.19 -16.77
CA PHE A 96 21.93 -3.91 -15.73
C PHE A 96 21.78 -2.49 -15.19
N ILE A 97 21.64 -1.49 -16.07
CA ILE A 97 21.48 -0.08 -15.72
C ILE A 97 20.18 0.15 -14.93
N THR A 98 19.06 -0.42 -15.39
CA THR A 98 17.79 -0.41 -14.65
C THR A 98 17.92 -1.11 -13.29
N GLY A 99 18.72 -2.19 -13.20
CA GLY A 99 19.06 -2.87 -11.95
C GLY A 99 19.83 -1.98 -10.98
N THR A 100 20.92 -1.35 -11.43
CA THR A 100 21.73 -0.42 -10.61
C THR A 100 20.90 0.79 -10.15
N ILE A 101 20.07 1.36 -11.04
CA ILE A 101 19.17 2.47 -10.70
C ILE A 101 18.11 2.02 -9.67
N ARG A 102 17.50 0.84 -9.83
CA ARG A 102 16.58 0.27 -8.84
C ARG A 102 17.26 0.01 -7.50
N GLN A 103 18.50 -0.46 -7.50
CA GLN A 103 19.30 -0.68 -6.28
C GLN A 103 19.69 0.65 -5.60
N PHE A 104 19.95 1.71 -6.37
CA PHE A 104 20.17 3.06 -5.86
C PHE A 104 18.89 3.63 -5.23
N TYR A 105 17.74 3.50 -5.90
CA TYR A 105 16.43 3.86 -5.34
C TYR A 105 16.14 3.09 -4.03
N LYS A 106 16.41 1.78 -4.00
CA LYS A 106 16.23 0.98 -2.78
C LYS A 106 17.15 1.49 -1.67
N LYS A 107 18.46 1.66 -1.91
CA LYS A 107 19.39 2.23 -0.93
C LYS A 107 18.99 3.63 -0.44
N ALA A 108 18.42 4.48 -1.30
CA ALA A 108 17.94 5.80 -0.90
C ALA A 108 16.72 5.69 0.04
N LEU A 109 15.75 4.83 -0.30
CA LEU A 109 14.59 4.53 0.56
C LEU A 109 15.01 3.88 1.88
N ASP A 110 15.94 2.92 1.85
CA ASP A 110 16.50 2.26 3.04
C ASP A 110 17.24 3.28 3.93
N SER A 111 17.94 4.26 3.34
CA SER A 111 18.65 5.31 4.08
C SER A 111 17.68 6.31 4.71
N VAL A 112 16.67 6.75 3.96
CA VAL A 112 15.58 7.61 4.48
C VAL A 112 14.83 6.89 5.59
N GLY A 113 14.47 5.61 5.40
CA GLY A 113 13.87 4.76 6.42
C GLY A 113 14.76 4.59 7.67
N THR A 114 16.08 4.48 7.50
CA THR A 114 17.04 4.42 8.61
C THR A 114 17.11 5.73 9.38
N ILE A 115 17.12 6.89 8.69
CA ILE A 115 17.09 8.22 9.31
C ILE A 115 15.78 8.41 10.10
N LEU A 116 14.64 8.06 9.49
CA LEU A 116 13.33 8.12 10.14
C LEU A 116 13.23 7.17 11.33
N THR A 117 13.80 5.98 11.26
CA THR A 117 13.84 5.01 12.37
C THR A 117 14.73 5.49 13.52
N LYS A 118 15.83 6.21 13.24
CA LYS A 118 16.65 6.86 14.27
C LYS A 118 15.91 7.99 14.96
N LEU A 119 15.35 8.94 14.17
CA LEU A 119 14.53 10.04 14.70
C LEU A 119 13.38 9.51 15.56
N ALA A 120 12.63 8.51 15.08
CA ALA A 120 11.57 7.83 15.81
C ALA A 120 12.05 7.27 17.16
N LYS A 121 13.22 6.63 17.19
CA LYS A 121 13.83 6.08 18.41
C LYS A 121 14.29 7.16 19.39
N GLU A 122 14.80 8.29 18.90
CA GLU A 122 15.26 9.43 19.70
C GLU A 122 14.08 10.23 20.29
N ILE A 123 12.99 10.43 19.54
CA ILE A 123 11.79 11.15 20.01
C ILE A 123 10.78 10.26 20.75
N GLY A 124 11.06 8.96 20.91
CA GLY A 124 10.21 8.00 21.60
C GLY A 124 8.90 7.62 20.88
N VAL A 125 8.71 8.04 19.63
CA VAL A 125 7.51 7.76 18.83
C VAL A 125 7.77 6.56 17.92
N ASN A 126 6.99 5.49 18.07
CA ASN A 126 7.14 4.31 17.22
C ASN A 126 6.73 4.62 15.76
N TYR A 127 7.65 4.44 14.81
CA TYR A 127 7.41 4.86 13.41
C TYR A 127 6.30 4.10 12.68
N SER A 128 5.83 2.96 13.22
CA SER A 128 4.63 2.30 12.69
C SER A 128 3.35 3.11 12.95
N GLU A 129 3.29 3.92 14.01
CA GLU A 129 2.13 4.77 14.29
C GLU A 129 1.91 5.85 13.21
N SER A 130 2.91 6.22 12.40
CA SER A 130 2.71 7.15 11.28
C SER A 130 1.83 6.57 10.16
N ASN A 131 1.80 5.25 9.97
CA ASN A 131 0.80 4.62 9.09
C ASN A 131 -0.60 4.59 9.73
N MET A 132 -0.69 4.47 11.07
CA MET A 132 -1.95 4.64 11.79
C MET A 132 -2.42 6.10 11.87
N CYS A 133 -1.52 7.08 11.80
CA CYS A 133 -1.86 8.50 11.87
C CYS A 133 -2.71 8.89 10.65
N LEU A 134 -2.26 8.54 9.44
CA LEU A 134 -3.04 8.71 8.21
C LEU A 134 -4.38 7.95 8.23
N GLN A 135 -4.51 6.84 8.96
CA GLN A 135 -5.79 6.15 9.13
C GLN A 135 -6.70 6.80 10.19
N LYS A 136 -6.13 7.44 11.23
CA LYS A 136 -6.85 8.20 12.26
C LYS A 136 -7.34 9.56 11.75
N GLU A 137 -6.54 10.29 10.99
CA GLU A 137 -6.87 11.64 10.51
C GLU A 137 -8.05 11.65 9.52
N PHE A 138 -8.18 10.62 8.67
CA PHE A 138 -9.36 10.46 7.82
C PHE A 138 -10.59 9.87 8.55
N GLY A 139 -10.57 9.76 9.88
CA GLY A 139 -11.71 9.35 10.71
C GLY A 139 -12.15 7.89 10.53
N LEU A 140 -11.45 7.11 9.71
CA LEU A 140 -11.81 5.75 9.32
C LEU A 140 -11.43 4.72 10.38
N LYS A 141 -12.13 4.79 11.52
CA LYS A 141 -12.62 3.55 12.11
C LYS A 141 -13.45 2.84 11.04
N THR A 142 -12.89 1.82 10.40
CA THR A 142 -13.72 0.79 9.82
C THR A 142 -14.38 0.04 10.99
N ASP A 143 -15.56 0.49 11.43
CA ASP A 143 -16.47 -0.24 12.31
C ASP A 143 -17.06 -1.43 11.52
N CYS A 144 -16.15 -2.28 11.06
CA CYS A 144 -16.38 -3.51 10.35
C CYS A 144 -16.83 -4.54 11.38
N PRO A 145 -18.01 -5.18 11.24
CA PRO A 145 -18.51 -6.11 12.23
C PRO A 145 -17.48 -7.18 12.60
N LYS A 146 -17.08 -7.24 13.88
CA LYS A 146 -16.13 -8.25 14.39
C LYS A 146 -16.73 -9.65 14.35
N GLU A 147 -18.05 -9.75 14.34
CA GLU A 147 -18.83 -10.98 14.35
C GLU A 147 -19.60 -11.10 13.02
N CYS A 148 -19.74 -12.31 12.48
CA CYS A 148 -20.55 -12.59 11.29
C CYS A 148 -21.90 -13.16 11.72
N LEU A 149 -23.00 -12.64 11.16
CA LEU A 149 -24.38 -13.00 11.52
C LEU A 149 -24.79 -14.45 11.20
N ASN A 150 -23.85 -15.29 10.74
CA ASN A 150 -24.05 -16.73 10.53
C ASN A 150 -23.25 -17.61 11.54
N CYS A 151 -22.29 -17.04 12.28
CA CYS A 151 -21.44 -17.76 13.25
C CYS A 151 -21.14 -16.97 14.53
N ASP A 152 -21.95 -15.95 14.82
CA ASP A 152 -21.95 -15.13 16.04
C ASP A 152 -22.14 -15.95 17.33
N HIS A 153 -22.79 -17.11 17.23
CA HIS A 153 -22.89 -18.10 18.30
C HIS A 153 -21.53 -18.68 18.75
N ILE A 154 -20.49 -18.68 17.90
CA ILE A 154 -19.15 -19.20 18.22
C ILE A 154 -18.30 -18.12 18.88
N LYS A 155 -18.72 -17.68 20.07
CA LYS A 155 -18.05 -16.61 20.82
C LYS A 155 -16.78 -17.11 21.51
N SER A 156 -15.63 -16.56 21.11
CA SER A 156 -14.43 -16.61 21.94
C SER A 156 -14.57 -15.59 23.07
N SER A 157 -14.58 -16.06 24.31
CA SER A 157 -14.66 -15.21 25.52
C SER A 157 -13.30 -14.63 25.94
N MET A 158 -12.22 -14.94 25.22
CA MET A 158 -10.86 -14.49 25.52
C MET A 158 -10.57 -13.13 24.89
N SER A 159 -9.98 -12.23 25.67
CA SER A 159 -9.35 -11.01 25.19
C SER A 159 -7.94 -11.31 24.66
N TRP A 160 -7.64 -10.83 23.45
CA TRP A 160 -6.36 -11.05 22.77
C TRP A 160 -5.57 -9.75 22.70
N ILE A 161 -4.33 -9.76 23.20
CA ILE A 161 -3.40 -8.65 23.10
C ILE A 161 -3.02 -8.48 21.63
N GLN A 162 -3.37 -7.34 21.05
CA GLN A 162 -3.12 -7.04 19.65
C GLN A 162 -1.64 -6.68 19.45
N VAL A 163 -0.98 -7.33 18.50
CA VAL A 163 0.45 -7.16 18.19
C VAL A 163 0.63 -6.79 16.72
N GLU A 164 1.36 -5.70 16.48
CA GLU A 164 1.86 -5.35 15.16
C GLU A 164 3.16 -6.12 14.88
N PRO A 165 3.29 -6.83 13.74
CA PRO A 165 4.52 -7.52 13.40
C PRO A 165 5.59 -6.53 12.93
N PHE A 166 6.83 -6.73 13.36
CA PHE A 166 7.97 -6.10 12.70
C PHE A 166 8.13 -6.70 11.30
N VAL A 167 8.30 -5.85 10.28
CA VAL A 167 8.34 -6.28 8.87
C VAL A 167 9.77 -6.13 8.32
N SER A 168 10.33 -7.21 7.79
CA SER A 168 11.63 -7.24 7.12
C SER A 168 11.52 -7.79 5.69
N THR A 169 12.63 -7.74 4.95
CA THR A 169 12.77 -8.42 3.66
C THR A 169 14.03 -9.28 3.69
N GLU A 170 13.88 -10.57 3.49
CA GLU A 170 14.96 -11.58 3.44
C GLU A 170 14.85 -12.29 2.09
N ASP A 171 15.94 -12.39 1.32
CA ASP A 171 15.98 -13.10 0.02
C ASP A 171 14.79 -12.79 -0.93
N GLU A 172 14.45 -11.50 -1.02
CA GLU A 172 13.29 -10.94 -1.76
C GLU A 172 11.89 -11.32 -1.24
N THR A 173 11.75 -12.14 -0.19
CA THR A 173 10.47 -12.40 0.49
C THR A 173 10.21 -11.42 1.63
N THR A 174 8.94 -11.16 1.95
CA THR A 174 8.55 -10.36 3.13
C THR A 174 8.39 -11.26 4.34
N VAL A 175 9.16 -10.99 5.39
CA VAL A 175 9.16 -11.76 6.65
C VAL A 175 8.57 -10.88 7.76
N TYR A 176 7.79 -11.52 8.65
CA TYR A 176 7.06 -10.87 9.74
C TYR A 176 7.49 -11.45 11.07
N THR A 177 8.08 -10.65 11.95
CA THR A 177 8.49 -11.07 13.31
C THR A 177 7.46 -10.61 14.33
N LEU A 178 7.13 -11.50 15.28
CA LEU A 178 6.19 -11.30 16.36
C LEU A 178 6.87 -11.66 17.69
N ASP A 179 6.87 -10.69 18.62
CA ASP A 179 7.41 -10.85 19.97
C ASP A 179 6.29 -10.71 21.00
N SER A 180 6.20 -11.65 21.94
CA SER A 180 5.42 -11.51 23.17
C SER A 180 6.36 -11.40 24.37
N SER A 181 6.29 -10.29 25.10
CA SER A 181 7.21 -9.96 26.20
C SER A 181 6.98 -10.78 27.47
N THR A 182 5.75 -11.23 27.71
CA THR A 182 5.30 -11.96 28.90
C THR A 182 4.41 -13.14 28.54
N ALA A 183 4.01 -13.92 29.55
CA ALA A 183 2.86 -14.82 29.40
C ALA A 183 1.61 -14.08 28.92
N GLY A 184 0.74 -14.73 28.15
CA GLY A 184 -0.52 -14.14 27.68
C GLY A 184 -1.10 -14.75 26.41
N HIS A 185 -2.22 -14.16 25.96
CA HIS A 185 -2.93 -14.47 24.73
C HIS A 185 -2.70 -13.33 23.73
N TYR A 186 -2.14 -13.62 22.56
CA TYR A 186 -1.72 -12.60 21.59
C TYR A 186 -2.28 -12.85 20.19
N GLU A 187 -2.58 -11.78 19.46
CA GLU A 187 -3.15 -11.80 18.11
C GLU A 187 -2.40 -10.81 17.20
N CYS A 188 -1.92 -11.29 16.06
CA CYS A 188 -1.27 -10.45 15.06
C CYS A 188 -2.33 -9.66 14.26
N ILE A 189 -2.27 -8.32 14.30
CA ILE A 189 -3.25 -7.46 13.60
C ILE A 189 -3.21 -7.60 12.06
N LEU A 190 -2.11 -8.11 11.50
CA LEU A 190 -1.88 -8.19 10.06
C LEU A 190 -2.35 -9.53 9.47
N SER A 191 -2.01 -10.65 10.11
CA SER A 191 -2.36 -11.99 9.64
C SER A 191 -3.58 -12.59 10.34
N GLY A 192 -3.98 -12.06 11.50
CA GLY A 192 -4.93 -12.71 12.40
C GLY A 192 -4.36 -13.94 13.11
N LEU A 193 -3.06 -14.22 13.02
CA LEU A 193 -2.44 -15.35 13.72
C LEU A 193 -2.51 -15.16 15.24
N ARG A 194 -3.03 -16.15 15.95
CA ARG A 194 -3.15 -16.16 17.42
C ARG A 194 -2.20 -17.14 18.07
N TRP A 195 -1.68 -16.80 19.25
CA TRP A 195 -0.83 -17.69 20.04
C TRP A 195 -0.97 -17.47 21.55
N VAL A 196 -0.64 -18.52 22.32
CA VAL A 196 -0.64 -18.50 23.79
C VAL A 196 0.70 -19.05 24.29
N CYS A 197 1.33 -18.32 25.20
CA CYS A 197 2.63 -18.66 25.78
C CYS A 197 2.68 -18.38 27.29
N GLU A 198 3.43 -19.19 28.03
CA GLU A 198 3.67 -19.03 29.49
C GLU A 198 4.89 -18.16 29.81
N SER A 199 5.67 -17.77 28.79
CA SER A 199 6.92 -17.01 28.92
C SER A 199 7.18 -16.18 27.66
N LYS A 200 8.26 -15.40 27.64
CA LYS A 200 8.66 -14.62 26.46
C LYS A 200 8.82 -15.53 25.24
N VAL A 201 8.16 -15.19 24.14
CA VAL A 201 8.29 -15.86 22.85
C VAL A 201 8.67 -14.85 21.78
N SER A 202 9.49 -15.30 20.83
CA SER A 202 9.74 -14.62 19.57
C SER A 202 9.55 -15.63 18.44
N LEU A 203 8.74 -15.31 17.45
CA LEU A 203 8.49 -16.14 16.28
C LEU A 203 8.44 -15.29 15.03
N ARG A 204 8.75 -15.88 13.88
CA ARG A 204 8.58 -15.24 12.58
C ARG A 204 7.66 -16.06 11.68
N TYR A 205 6.96 -15.38 10.78
CA TYR A 205 6.17 -16.03 9.75
C TYR A 205 6.33 -15.36 8.38
N GLN A 206 6.03 -16.11 7.33
CA GLN A 206 5.86 -15.61 5.97
C GLN A 206 4.57 -16.19 5.36
N PHE A 207 3.87 -15.39 4.55
CA PHE A 207 2.76 -15.91 3.75
C PHE A 207 3.32 -16.77 2.61
N SER A 208 2.84 -18.00 2.51
CA SER A 208 3.29 -18.99 1.52
C SER A 208 2.22 -19.27 0.47
N SER A 209 2.63 -19.61 -0.75
CA SER A 209 1.69 -19.96 -1.81
C SER A 209 1.12 -21.36 -1.63
N TRP A 210 -0.21 -21.50 -1.81
CA TRP A 210 -0.87 -22.80 -1.90
C TRP A 210 -0.57 -23.54 -3.22
N GLU A 211 -0.05 -22.87 -4.25
CA GLU A 211 0.08 -23.43 -5.60
C GLU A 211 0.97 -24.70 -5.68
N PRO A 212 2.18 -24.75 -5.06
CA PRO A 212 3.01 -25.96 -5.08
C PRO A 212 2.34 -27.20 -4.45
N HIS A 213 1.38 -26.98 -3.55
CA HIS A 213 0.69 -28.05 -2.80
C HIS A 213 -0.67 -28.41 -3.40
N ARG A 214 -1.16 -27.66 -4.39
CA ARG A 214 -2.52 -27.78 -4.95
C ARG A 214 -2.80 -29.15 -5.57
N ALA A 215 -1.81 -29.75 -6.24
CA ALA A 215 -1.94 -31.10 -6.80
C ALA A 215 -2.09 -32.17 -5.70
N THR A 216 -1.24 -32.12 -4.67
CA THR A 216 -1.28 -33.03 -3.51
C THR A 216 -2.60 -32.90 -2.75
N LEU A 217 -3.07 -31.67 -2.52
CA LEU A 217 -4.38 -31.40 -1.90
C LEU A 217 -5.54 -32.01 -2.68
N ASN A 218 -5.58 -31.82 -4.01
CA ASN A 218 -6.61 -32.44 -4.85
C ASN A 218 -6.59 -33.98 -4.74
N ASN A 219 -5.41 -34.61 -4.72
CA ASN A 219 -5.27 -36.06 -4.57
C ASN A 219 -5.76 -36.55 -3.19
N MET A 220 -5.48 -35.81 -2.12
CA MET A 220 -5.98 -36.08 -0.76
C MET A 220 -7.47 -35.70 -0.58
N ARG A 221 -8.12 -35.13 -1.61
CA ARG A 221 -9.49 -34.58 -1.57
C ARG A 221 -9.67 -33.43 -0.58
N PHE A 222 -8.65 -32.59 -0.43
CA PHE A 222 -8.69 -31.35 0.34
C PHE A 222 -8.55 -30.10 -0.55
N GLU A 223 -8.88 -28.95 0.00
CA GLU A 223 -8.72 -27.62 -0.58
C GLU A 223 -8.41 -26.58 0.53
N GLU A 224 -7.84 -25.44 0.17
CA GLU A 224 -7.44 -24.39 1.11
C GLU A 224 -8.62 -23.78 1.91
N GLY A 225 -8.44 -23.59 3.22
CA GLY A 225 -9.42 -23.03 4.17
C GLY A 225 -9.00 -21.72 4.87
N GLY A 226 -7.73 -21.35 4.76
CA GLY A 226 -7.15 -20.10 5.25
C GLY A 226 -5.86 -19.76 4.49
N PRO A 227 -5.11 -18.72 4.88
CA PRO A 227 -3.75 -18.52 4.39
C PRO A 227 -2.82 -19.69 4.79
N LEU A 228 -1.79 -19.94 3.99
CA LEU A 228 -0.68 -20.81 4.36
C LEU A 228 0.41 -19.93 5.01
N LEU A 229 0.74 -20.20 6.26
CA LEU A 229 1.71 -19.45 7.05
C LEU A 229 2.89 -20.37 7.35
N ASP A 230 4.07 -20.04 6.83
CA ASP A 230 5.31 -20.72 7.23
C ASP A 230 5.86 -20.05 8.47
N ILE A 231 5.79 -20.77 9.60
CA ILE A 231 5.98 -20.25 10.96
C ILE A 231 7.21 -20.90 11.58
N THR A 232 8.19 -20.09 11.94
CA THR A 232 9.46 -20.48 12.56
C THR A 232 9.58 -19.83 13.94
N MET A 233 9.84 -20.62 14.99
CA MET A 233 10.18 -20.05 16.30
C MET A 233 11.62 -19.51 16.29
N ILE A 234 11.79 -18.30 16.83
CA ILE A 234 13.11 -17.71 17.09
C ILE A 234 13.53 -18.03 18.55
N SER A 235 12.61 -17.91 19.51
CA SER A 235 12.85 -18.24 20.92
C SER A 235 11.57 -18.52 21.71
N GLY A 236 11.68 -19.26 22.82
CA GLY A 236 10.57 -19.63 23.69
C GLY A 236 9.77 -20.85 23.21
N LYS A 237 8.58 -21.06 23.79
CA LYS A 237 7.66 -22.16 23.48
C LYS A 237 6.20 -21.67 23.49
N LEU A 238 5.40 -22.19 22.55
CA LEU A 238 3.95 -22.00 22.52
C LEU A 238 3.23 -23.19 23.18
N GLU A 239 2.16 -22.90 23.91
CA GLU A 239 1.19 -23.92 24.35
C GLU A 239 0.05 -24.07 23.35
N GLU A 240 -0.35 -22.97 22.70
CA GLU A 240 -1.39 -22.93 21.68
C GLU A 240 -0.95 -22.05 20.50
N ILE A 241 -1.31 -22.46 19.29
CA ILE A 241 -1.39 -21.58 18.13
C ILE A 241 -2.77 -21.73 17.47
N SER A 242 -3.40 -20.63 17.11
CA SER A 242 -4.71 -20.60 16.46
C SER A 242 -4.57 -19.95 15.07
N LEU A 243 -4.66 -20.79 14.04
CA LEU A 243 -4.47 -20.42 12.63
C LEU A 243 -5.73 -19.76 12.06
N PRO A 244 -5.63 -18.60 11.39
CA PRO A 244 -6.78 -17.88 10.85
C PRO A 244 -7.43 -18.63 9.66
N HIS A 245 -8.74 -18.50 9.49
CA HIS A 245 -9.48 -19.08 8.38
C HIS A 245 -10.68 -18.25 7.91
N PHE A 246 -11.02 -18.41 6.63
CA PHE A 246 -12.20 -17.78 6.01
C PHE A 246 -13.46 -18.67 6.07
N VAL A 247 -13.44 -19.83 6.71
CA VAL A 247 -14.61 -20.72 6.79
C VAL A 247 -15.61 -20.22 7.82
N CYS A 248 -16.88 -20.16 7.44
CA CYS A 248 -17.98 -19.96 8.37
C CYS A 248 -18.63 -21.29 8.70
N ILE A 249 -18.62 -21.66 9.98
CA ILE A 249 -19.36 -22.81 10.50
C ILE A 249 -20.81 -22.36 10.77
N ASP A 250 -21.76 -23.13 10.24
CA ASP A 250 -23.21 -22.96 10.45
C ASP A 250 -23.56 -23.65 11.79
N PRO A 251 -24.42 -23.12 12.68
CA PRO A 251 -24.69 -23.73 14.00
C PRO A 251 -25.24 -25.16 13.92
N ASP A 252 -25.91 -25.50 12.82
CA ASP A 252 -26.43 -26.85 12.55
C ASP A 252 -25.37 -27.84 12.03
N TYR A 253 -24.10 -27.42 11.86
CA TYR A 253 -23.05 -28.30 11.34
C TYR A 253 -22.60 -29.33 12.39
N PRO A 254 -22.61 -30.64 12.09
CA PRO A 254 -22.23 -31.66 13.07
C PRO A 254 -20.78 -31.52 13.53
N GLN A 255 -20.59 -31.28 14.82
CA GLN A 255 -19.27 -31.16 15.47
C GLN A 255 -18.40 -32.43 15.27
N SER A 256 -19.02 -33.60 15.17
CA SER A 256 -18.36 -34.86 14.81
C SER A 256 -17.77 -34.84 13.39
N SER A 257 -18.46 -34.22 12.44
CA SER A 257 -18.01 -34.10 11.04
C SER A 257 -16.89 -33.06 10.87
N LEU A 258 -16.85 -31.99 11.69
CA LEU A 258 -15.77 -31.00 11.62
C LEU A 258 -14.38 -31.63 11.74
N ARG A 259 -14.20 -32.66 12.59
CA ARG A 259 -12.92 -33.38 12.71
C ARG A 259 -12.53 -34.17 11.45
N GLU A 260 -13.48 -34.67 10.65
CA GLU A 260 -13.17 -35.28 9.35
C GLU A 260 -12.94 -34.23 8.26
N ASP A 261 -13.78 -33.20 8.26
CA ASP A 261 -13.95 -32.27 7.15
C ASP A 261 -12.97 -31.10 7.18
N MET A 262 -12.36 -30.82 8.34
CA MET A 262 -11.41 -29.73 8.56
C MET A 262 -10.15 -30.29 9.23
N LYS A 263 -8.99 -30.03 8.63
CA LYS A 263 -7.67 -30.50 9.08
C LYS A 263 -6.63 -29.41 8.88
N VAL A 264 -5.49 -29.45 9.58
CA VAL A 264 -4.36 -28.56 9.26
C VAL A 264 -3.42 -29.27 8.29
N LEU A 265 -3.09 -28.62 7.16
CA LEU A 265 -1.97 -29.05 6.33
C LEU A 265 -0.67 -28.56 6.98
N HIS A 266 0.29 -29.48 7.10
CA HIS A 266 1.63 -29.26 7.64
C HIS A 266 2.66 -29.57 6.54
N VAL A 267 3.38 -28.55 6.07
CA VAL A 267 4.51 -28.70 5.16
C VAL A 267 5.79 -28.82 5.97
N LYS A 268 6.60 -29.85 5.71
CA LYS A 268 7.93 -30.00 6.32
C LYS A 268 8.83 -30.83 5.43
N ASP A 269 10.08 -30.42 5.25
CA ASP A 269 11.10 -31.11 4.45
C ASP A 269 10.62 -31.44 3.01
N ASN A 270 9.90 -30.49 2.39
CA ASN A 270 9.17 -30.62 1.11
C ASN A 270 8.11 -31.75 1.05
N ARG A 271 7.72 -32.31 2.20
CA ARG A 271 6.61 -33.27 2.34
C ARG A 271 5.38 -32.56 2.88
N VAL A 272 4.21 -33.11 2.54
CA VAL A 272 2.91 -32.63 2.99
C VAL A 272 2.30 -33.66 3.93
N PHE A 273 1.95 -33.21 5.13
CA PHE A 273 1.25 -33.96 6.16
C PHE A 273 -0.11 -33.30 6.44
N VAL A 274 -1.02 -34.04 7.07
CA VAL A 274 -2.36 -33.57 7.45
C VAL A 274 -2.59 -33.92 8.91
N GLU A 275 -2.76 -32.91 9.74
CA GLU A 275 -2.91 -32.99 11.20
C GLU A 275 -4.38 -32.77 11.60
N GLU A 276 -4.82 -33.39 12.70
CA GLU A 276 -6.11 -33.08 13.32
C GLU A 276 -6.12 -31.63 13.83
N VAL A 277 -7.29 -30.99 13.86
CA VAL A 277 -7.48 -29.76 14.63
C VAL A 277 -7.90 -30.14 16.05
N ASP A 278 -7.40 -29.43 17.07
CA ASP A 278 -7.84 -29.63 18.46
C ASP A 278 -9.24 -29.04 18.69
N GLU A 279 -9.47 -27.83 18.18
CA GLU A 279 -10.69 -27.04 18.33
C GLU A 279 -10.86 -26.11 17.11
N VAL A 280 -12.09 -25.90 16.63
CA VAL A 280 -12.37 -24.96 15.53
C VAL A 280 -13.36 -23.90 16.02
N THR A 281 -13.03 -22.63 15.80
CA THR A 281 -13.83 -21.48 16.22
C THR A 281 -14.43 -20.76 15.00
N GLY A 282 -15.09 -19.60 15.19
CA GLY A 282 -15.68 -18.85 14.06
C GLY A 282 -14.66 -18.36 13.01
N PHE A 283 -13.41 -18.12 13.40
CA PHE A 283 -12.37 -17.58 12.51
C PHE A 283 -10.98 -18.23 12.66
N HIS A 284 -10.81 -19.16 13.62
CA HIS A 284 -9.51 -19.77 13.92
C HIS A 284 -9.59 -21.27 14.18
N ALA A 285 -8.64 -22.01 13.61
CA ALA A 285 -8.41 -23.43 13.84
C ALA A 285 -7.19 -23.62 14.76
N LYS A 286 -7.40 -24.29 15.90
CA LYS A 286 -6.46 -24.34 17.02
C LYS A 286 -5.65 -25.64 17.05
N LEU A 287 -4.37 -25.49 17.38
CA LEU A 287 -3.42 -26.57 17.62
C LEU A 287 -2.72 -26.38 18.97
N LEU A 288 -2.69 -27.44 19.78
CA LEU A 288 -2.01 -27.49 21.07
C LEU A 288 -0.59 -28.02 20.92
N ARG A 289 0.39 -27.28 21.47
CA ARG A 289 1.83 -27.59 21.46
C ARG A 289 2.35 -27.95 20.04
N PRO A 290 2.18 -27.04 19.06
CA PRO A 290 2.52 -27.29 17.66
C PRO A 290 4.01 -27.61 17.46
N SER A 291 4.31 -28.35 16.38
CA SER A 291 5.65 -28.32 15.77
C SER A 291 5.73 -27.17 14.75
N PHE A 292 6.94 -26.74 14.38
CA PHE A 292 7.14 -25.47 13.69
C PHE A 292 7.57 -25.65 12.22
N SER A 293 6.72 -25.17 11.31
CA SER A 293 6.89 -25.00 9.87
C SER A 293 5.53 -24.64 9.23
N GLY A 294 5.53 -24.33 7.92
CA GLY A 294 4.39 -24.26 6.99
C GLY A 294 3.09 -24.91 7.45
N ARG A 295 2.10 -24.08 7.83
CA ARG A 295 0.79 -24.49 8.33
C ARG A 295 -0.36 -23.66 7.77
N GLY A 296 -1.46 -24.34 7.43
CA GLY A 296 -2.68 -23.69 6.97
C GLY A 296 -3.87 -24.63 7.07
N LEU A 297 -5.06 -24.11 7.37
CA LEU A 297 -6.28 -24.90 7.41
C LEU A 297 -6.63 -25.42 6.02
N VAL A 298 -7.07 -26.68 5.94
CA VAL A 298 -7.60 -27.31 4.72
C VAL A 298 -8.93 -28.01 4.98
N LEU A 299 -9.77 -28.03 3.95
CA LEU A 299 -11.17 -28.44 4.00
C LEU A 299 -11.44 -29.58 3.03
N ARG A 300 -12.31 -30.51 3.40
CA ARG A 300 -12.73 -31.62 2.54
C ARG A 300 -13.44 -31.08 1.30
N ARG A 301 -12.89 -31.44 0.15
CA ARG A 301 -13.29 -30.97 -1.18
C ARG A 301 -14.59 -31.64 -1.62
N GLY A 302 -15.53 -30.86 -2.14
CA GLY A 302 -16.85 -31.32 -2.58
C GLY A 302 -18.00 -30.92 -1.64
N LEU A 303 -17.69 -30.45 -0.44
CA LEU A 303 -18.66 -29.82 0.45
C LEU A 303 -18.94 -28.36 0.04
N HIS A 304 -20.16 -27.90 0.29
CA HIS A 304 -20.65 -26.58 -0.11
C HIS A 304 -20.43 -25.54 1.00
N TRP A 305 -19.17 -25.33 1.36
CA TRP A 305 -18.74 -24.43 2.43
C TRP A 305 -19.32 -23.02 2.31
N ARG A 306 -19.74 -22.44 3.45
CA ARG A 306 -19.86 -20.99 3.58
C ARG A 306 -18.50 -20.40 3.89
N VAL A 307 -18.22 -19.23 3.32
CA VAL A 307 -16.97 -18.50 3.54
C VAL A 307 -17.23 -17.04 3.87
N HIS A 308 -16.45 -16.51 4.80
CA HIS A 308 -16.31 -15.08 5.03
C HIS A 308 -15.58 -14.47 3.84
N CYS A 309 -16.10 -13.35 3.35
CA CYS A 309 -15.64 -12.67 2.16
C CYS A 309 -15.40 -11.20 2.47
N ASP A 310 -14.49 -10.59 1.70
CA ASP A 310 -14.31 -9.15 1.64
C ASP A 310 -14.62 -8.67 0.22
N LEU A 311 -15.08 -7.42 0.12
CA LEU A 311 -15.28 -6.74 -1.15
C LEU A 311 -14.25 -5.61 -1.26
N LEU A 312 -13.18 -5.86 -2.03
CA LEU A 312 -12.12 -4.87 -2.24
C LEU A 312 -12.43 -4.01 -3.46
N ILE A 313 -12.90 -2.80 -3.21
CA ILE A 313 -13.12 -1.75 -4.21
C ILE A 313 -11.86 -0.87 -4.30
N PHE A 314 -11.41 -0.57 -5.51
CA PHE A 314 -10.31 0.35 -5.79
C PHE A 314 -10.73 1.32 -6.91
N ARG A 315 -10.38 2.61 -6.81
CA ARG A 315 -10.63 3.63 -7.85
C ARG A 315 -9.41 3.92 -8.71
N SER A 316 -9.63 4.18 -9.99
CA SER A 316 -8.62 4.78 -10.86
C SER A 316 -8.21 6.17 -10.37
N THR A 317 -6.94 6.52 -10.57
CA THR A 317 -6.42 7.90 -10.44
C THR A 317 -6.30 8.64 -11.78
N ARG A 318 -6.56 7.95 -12.91
CA ARG A 318 -6.16 8.38 -14.26
C ARG A 318 -7.34 8.89 -15.12
N ALA A 319 -8.24 9.61 -14.46
CA ALA A 319 -9.51 10.16 -14.99
C ALA A 319 -10.58 9.12 -15.38
N LEU A 320 -11.85 9.60 -15.37
CA LEU A 320 -13.11 8.84 -15.40
C LEU A 320 -13.27 7.80 -14.28
N LEU A 321 -14.50 7.66 -13.77
CA LEU A 321 -14.75 6.79 -12.63
C LEU A 321 -14.78 5.32 -13.05
N THR A 322 -13.62 4.68 -12.93
CA THR A 322 -13.46 3.24 -13.07
C THR A 322 -13.15 2.65 -11.70
N LEU A 323 -13.97 1.70 -11.24
CA LEU A 323 -13.78 0.96 -10.00
C LEU A 323 -13.45 -0.51 -10.30
N HIS A 324 -12.35 -1.00 -9.75
CA HIS A 324 -12.02 -2.41 -9.70
C HIS A 324 -12.58 -3.01 -8.42
N THR A 325 -13.51 -3.97 -8.53
CA THR A 325 -14.23 -4.54 -7.39
C THR A 325 -14.00 -6.05 -7.31
N TYR A 326 -13.25 -6.47 -6.30
CA TYR A 326 -12.90 -7.87 -6.07
C TYR A 326 -13.71 -8.48 -4.92
N LEU A 327 -14.52 -9.49 -5.21
CA LEU A 327 -15.06 -10.40 -4.20
C LEU A 327 -14.03 -11.49 -3.89
N ILE A 328 -13.34 -11.35 -2.77
CA ILE A 328 -12.37 -12.33 -2.27
C ILE A 328 -12.88 -13.00 -1.00
N ARG A 329 -12.15 -14.00 -0.51
CA ARG A 329 -12.31 -14.55 0.84
C ARG A 329 -11.62 -13.62 1.84
N CYS A 330 -11.98 -13.72 3.11
CA CYS A 330 -11.26 -13.08 4.22
C CYS A 330 -9.87 -13.73 4.40
N ASP A 331 -8.92 -13.30 3.58
CA ASP A 331 -7.58 -13.86 3.45
C ASP A 331 -6.57 -12.70 3.33
N PRO A 332 -5.86 -12.36 4.42
CA PRO A 332 -4.93 -11.23 4.43
C PRO A 332 -3.79 -11.33 3.42
N SER A 333 -3.40 -12.55 3.00
CA SER A 333 -2.41 -12.73 1.95
C SER A 333 -2.95 -12.26 0.61
N LEU A 334 -4.14 -12.75 0.24
CA LEU A 334 -4.79 -12.44 -1.03
C LEU A 334 -5.22 -10.97 -1.12
N ALA A 335 -5.66 -10.38 0.00
CA ALA A 335 -6.00 -8.96 0.06
C ALA A 335 -4.78 -8.07 -0.22
N ARG A 336 -3.62 -8.40 0.36
CA ARG A 336 -2.36 -7.66 0.16
C ARG A 336 -1.79 -7.84 -1.25
N GLU A 337 -1.91 -9.04 -1.83
CA GLU A 337 -1.51 -9.31 -3.22
C GLU A 337 -2.30 -8.43 -4.21
N VAL A 338 -3.64 -8.43 -4.10
CA VAL A 338 -4.51 -7.60 -4.93
C VAL A 338 -4.23 -6.10 -4.70
N GLU A 339 -4.07 -5.65 -3.46
CA GLU A 339 -3.79 -4.24 -3.16
C GLU A 339 -2.42 -3.78 -3.71
N ALA A 340 -1.39 -4.62 -3.65
CA ALA A 340 -0.08 -4.31 -4.23
C ALA A 340 -0.15 -4.24 -5.77
N GLN A 341 -0.89 -5.15 -6.40
CA GLN A 341 -1.12 -5.15 -7.85
C GLN A 341 -1.87 -3.89 -8.30
N GLU A 342 -2.99 -3.55 -7.67
CA GLU A 342 -3.80 -2.37 -8.00
C GLU A 342 -3.04 -1.06 -7.81
N LYS A 343 -2.26 -0.93 -6.72
CA LYS A 343 -1.37 0.22 -6.52
C LYS A 343 -0.34 0.36 -7.64
N SER A 344 0.20 -0.74 -8.17
CA SER A 344 1.14 -0.70 -9.30
C SER A 344 0.52 -0.17 -10.60
N TYR A 345 -0.78 -0.32 -10.79
CA TYR A 345 -1.53 0.20 -11.92
C TYR A 345 -2.00 1.66 -11.73
N GLY A 346 -1.84 2.21 -10.51
CA GLY A 346 -2.30 3.55 -10.15
C GLY A 346 -3.75 3.58 -9.65
N PHE A 347 -4.21 2.52 -8.99
CA PHE A 347 -5.50 2.48 -8.33
C PHE A 347 -5.36 2.67 -6.80
N LEU A 348 -6.35 3.31 -6.18
CA LEU A 348 -6.41 3.57 -4.74
C LEU A 348 -7.58 2.82 -4.09
N ARG A 349 -7.34 2.17 -2.95
CA ARG A 349 -8.35 1.39 -2.20
C ARG A 349 -9.46 2.32 -1.68
N LEU A 350 -10.72 2.02 -1.96
CA LEU A 350 -11.89 2.65 -1.35
C LEU A 350 -12.39 1.81 -0.15
N PRO A 351 -12.08 2.18 1.10
CA PRO A 351 -12.46 1.41 2.28
C PRO A 351 -13.99 1.37 2.44
N LYS A 352 -14.54 0.17 2.55
CA LYS A 352 -15.97 -0.10 2.70
C LYS A 352 -16.16 -1.32 3.61
N PRO A 353 -17.30 -1.46 4.31
CA PRO A 353 -17.56 -2.62 5.17
C PRO A 353 -17.53 -3.94 4.38
N LYS A 354 -17.25 -5.05 5.06
CA LYS A 354 -17.37 -6.41 4.48
C LYS A 354 -18.83 -6.91 4.53
N PRO A 355 -19.20 -7.92 3.72
CA PRO A 355 -20.45 -8.67 3.89
C PRO A 355 -20.68 -9.16 5.33
N GLU A 356 -21.83 -8.82 5.93
CA GLU A 356 -22.19 -9.23 7.30
C GLU A 356 -22.41 -10.75 7.44
N LYS A 357 -22.74 -11.41 6.33
CA LYS A 357 -23.11 -12.82 6.24
C LYS A 357 -22.16 -13.57 5.32
N SER A 358 -21.75 -14.75 5.74
CA SER A 358 -20.88 -15.63 4.96
C SER A 358 -21.59 -16.19 3.72
N LEU A 359 -20.87 -16.17 2.60
CA LEU A 359 -21.38 -16.48 1.27
C LEU A 359 -21.15 -17.96 0.93
N ARG A 360 -22.09 -18.60 0.23
CA ARG A 360 -21.92 -19.99 -0.20
C ARG A 360 -20.92 -20.09 -1.35
N LYS A 361 -19.86 -20.87 -1.15
CA LYS A 361 -18.87 -21.15 -2.18
C LYS A 361 -19.55 -21.76 -3.41
N GLY A 362 -19.19 -21.24 -4.58
CA GLY A 362 -19.70 -21.71 -5.85
C GLY A 362 -21.06 -21.16 -6.30
N SER A 363 -21.74 -20.37 -5.46
CA SER A 363 -22.88 -19.54 -5.90
C SER A 363 -22.45 -18.41 -6.83
N ARG A 364 -23.39 -17.89 -7.62
CA ARG A 364 -23.18 -16.72 -8.48
C ARG A 364 -23.67 -15.42 -7.84
N PHE A 365 -23.02 -14.33 -8.22
CA PHE A 365 -23.31 -12.97 -7.75
C PHE A 365 -23.27 -11.98 -8.90
N THR A 366 -24.14 -10.97 -8.85
CA THR A 366 -24.18 -9.83 -9.78
C THR A 366 -23.97 -8.55 -8.99
N LEU A 367 -23.11 -7.66 -9.46
CA LEU A 367 -22.93 -6.32 -8.88
C LEU A 367 -23.87 -5.33 -9.59
N LYS A 368 -24.39 -4.35 -8.87
CA LYS A 368 -25.20 -3.24 -9.40
C LYS A 368 -24.77 -1.90 -8.82
N THR A 369 -25.11 -0.84 -9.53
CA THR A 369 -25.05 0.55 -9.08
C THR A 369 -26.46 1.17 -9.09
N SER A 370 -26.71 2.21 -8.27
CA SER A 370 -27.92 3.04 -8.41
C SER A 370 -27.86 4.03 -9.59
N CYS A 371 -26.64 4.41 -10.01
CA CYS A 371 -26.38 5.22 -11.20
C CYS A 371 -26.19 4.36 -12.47
N GLN A 372 -26.19 4.98 -13.65
CA GLN A 372 -25.92 4.28 -14.91
C GLN A 372 -24.42 3.92 -15.03
N SER A 373 -24.13 2.62 -15.04
CA SER A 373 -22.77 2.08 -15.17
C SER A 373 -22.69 0.98 -16.24
N LEU A 374 -21.46 0.64 -16.63
CA LEU A 374 -21.13 -0.60 -17.35
C LEU A 374 -20.38 -1.51 -16.36
N ILE A 375 -20.86 -2.74 -16.18
CA ILE A 375 -20.29 -3.70 -15.21
C ILE A 375 -19.86 -4.97 -15.95
N THR A 376 -18.56 -5.28 -15.89
CA THR A 376 -17.95 -6.39 -16.63
C THR A 376 -17.22 -7.34 -15.68
N PRO A 377 -17.53 -8.65 -15.63
CA PRO A 377 -18.66 -9.32 -16.28
C PRO A 377 -19.97 -9.08 -15.51
N GLU A 378 -21.12 -9.24 -16.15
CA GLU A 378 -22.43 -9.12 -15.50
C GLU A 378 -22.58 -10.01 -14.23
N LYS A 379 -21.94 -11.19 -14.23
CA LYS A 379 -22.14 -12.22 -13.20
C LYS A 379 -20.89 -13.06 -12.95
N ILE A 380 -20.38 -13.01 -11.72
CA ILE A 380 -19.28 -13.87 -11.25
C ILE A 380 -19.82 -15.15 -10.59
N LYS A 381 -18.95 -16.16 -10.45
CA LYS A 381 -19.15 -17.32 -9.57
C LYS A 381 -18.06 -17.30 -8.51
N LEU A 382 -18.43 -17.33 -7.22
CA LEU A 382 -17.49 -17.30 -6.09
C LEU A 382 -16.58 -18.54 -6.12
N ARG A 383 -15.33 -18.36 -6.53
CA ARG A 383 -14.28 -19.38 -6.64
C ARG A 383 -13.20 -19.15 -5.58
N SER A 384 -12.45 -20.22 -5.27
CA SER A 384 -11.28 -20.18 -4.39
C SER A 384 -9.97 -19.85 -5.12
N THR A 385 -9.80 -20.35 -6.35
CA THR A 385 -8.48 -20.43 -7.01
C THR A 385 -8.06 -19.18 -7.80
N ARG A 386 -8.90 -18.15 -7.88
CA ARG A 386 -8.62 -16.83 -8.50
C ARG A 386 -9.49 -15.76 -7.83
N PRO A 387 -9.05 -14.50 -7.73
CA PRO A 387 -9.91 -13.38 -7.36
C PRO A 387 -11.16 -13.31 -8.25
N ASN A 388 -12.30 -12.94 -7.68
CA ASN A 388 -13.55 -12.82 -8.42
C ASN A 388 -13.82 -11.33 -8.67
N TYR A 389 -13.46 -10.86 -9.87
CA TYR A 389 -13.38 -9.44 -10.23
C TYR A 389 -14.60 -8.95 -11.02
N PHE A 390 -14.98 -7.70 -10.76
CA PHE A 390 -15.81 -6.84 -11.59
C PHE A 390 -15.03 -5.55 -11.91
N GLU A 391 -15.02 -5.16 -13.17
CA GLU A 391 -14.83 -3.77 -13.59
C GLU A 391 -16.18 -3.04 -13.51
N VAL A 392 -16.21 -1.84 -12.93
CA VAL A 392 -17.38 -0.96 -12.92
C VAL A 392 -16.96 0.39 -13.48
N TYR A 393 -17.44 0.71 -14.68
CA TYR A 393 -17.16 1.96 -15.37
C TYR A 393 -18.39 2.88 -15.34
N ILE A 394 -18.21 4.10 -14.84
CA ILE A 394 -19.25 5.13 -14.71
C ILE A 394 -18.78 6.36 -15.48
N LYS A 395 -19.45 6.64 -16.61
CA LYS A 395 -19.09 7.75 -17.51
C LYS A 395 -19.38 9.12 -16.91
N ASP A 396 -20.51 9.24 -16.23
CA ASP A 396 -21.00 10.47 -15.61
C ASP A 396 -21.55 10.12 -14.21
N PRO A 397 -20.71 10.19 -13.16
CA PRO A 397 -21.11 9.78 -11.83
C PRO A 397 -22.01 10.83 -11.17
N ALA A 398 -23.24 10.42 -10.86
CA ALA A 398 -24.05 11.09 -9.85
C ALA A 398 -23.26 11.21 -8.54
N MET A 399 -23.44 12.32 -7.82
CA MET A 399 -22.66 12.72 -6.64
C MET A 399 -22.34 11.53 -5.72
N ASP A 400 -23.35 11.03 -5.02
CA ASP A 400 -23.26 9.82 -4.22
C ASP A 400 -24.11 8.74 -4.90
N PHE A 401 -23.60 7.51 -4.96
CA PHE A 401 -24.30 6.39 -5.57
C PHE A 401 -24.09 5.11 -4.77
N GLU A 402 -25.07 4.23 -4.84
CA GLU A 402 -25.08 2.99 -4.09
C GLU A 402 -24.51 1.85 -4.94
N MET A 403 -23.70 0.98 -4.34
CA MET A 403 -23.27 -0.30 -4.91
C MET A 403 -23.90 -1.45 -4.13
N GLU A 404 -24.40 -2.46 -4.83
CA GLU A 404 -25.05 -3.63 -4.24
C GLU A 404 -24.59 -4.93 -4.90
N LEU A 405 -24.12 -5.87 -4.09
CA LEU A 405 -23.77 -7.24 -4.50
C LEU A 405 -24.97 -8.15 -4.22
N ILE A 406 -25.58 -8.69 -5.27
CA ILE A 406 -26.81 -9.48 -5.20
C ILE A 406 -26.51 -10.94 -5.51
N SER A 407 -27.06 -11.87 -4.71
CA SER A 407 -26.95 -13.31 -4.92
C SER A 407 -27.79 -13.80 -6.10
N GLU A 408 -27.52 -15.01 -6.59
CA GLU A 408 -28.33 -15.61 -7.68
C GLU A 408 -29.81 -15.87 -7.33
N LYS A 409 -30.20 -15.71 -6.06
CA LYS A 409 -31.61 -15.73 -5.61
C LYS A 409 -32.29 -14.36 -5.58
N GLY A 410 -31.55 -13.27 -5.82
CA GLY A 410 -32.03 -11.90 -5.61
C GLY A 410 -31.87 -11.36 -4.18
N GLU A 411 -31.22 -12.12 -3.28
CA GLU A 411 -30.91 -11.65 -1.92
C GLU A 411 -29.75 -10.66 -1.97
N SER A 412 -29.87 -9.51 -1.30
CA SER A 412 -28.73 -8.58 -1.10
C SER A 412 -27.70 -9.23 -0.19
N ALA A 413 -26.46 -9.38 -0.68
CA ALA A 413 -25.35 -10.04 0.01
C ALA A 413 -24.37 -9.03 0.63
N TRP A 414 -24.29 -7.84 0.05
CA TRP A 414 -23.57 -6.67 0.56
C TRP A 414 -24.09 -5.42 -0.15
N LYS A 415 -24.08 -4.27 0.53
CA LYS A 415 -24.61 -3.00 0.05
C LYS A 415 -23.87 -1.85 0.72
N ALA A 416 -23.42 -0.84 -0.03
CA ALA A 416 -22.86 0.38 0.53
C ALA A 416 -22.99 1.58 -0.42
N GLU A 417 -23.09 2.77 0.17
CA GLU A 417 -22.92 4.05 -0.50
C GLU A 417 -21.45 4.29 -0.87
N ILE A 418 -21.21 4.85 -2.05
CA ILE A 418 -19.94 5.40 -2.54
C ILE A 418 -20.14 6.91 -2.70
N ARG A 419 -19.34 7.71 -2.00
CA ARG A 419 -19.57 9.17 -1.90
C ARG A 419 -18.62 9.99 -2.74
N THR A 420 -19.09 11.17 -3.12
CA THR A 420 -18.39 12.14 -3.95
C THR A 420 -16.95 12.35 -3.48
N GLU A 421 -16.73 12.62 -2.19
CA GLU A 421 -15.43 12.95 -1.61
C GLU A 421 -14.41 11.79 -1.62
N GLU A 422 -14.87 10.55 -1.76
CA GLU A 422 -14.01 9.37 -1.75
C GLU A 422 -13.37 9.11 -3.12
N TYR A 423 -14.09 9.46 -4.20
CA TYR A 423 -13.68 9.16 -5.57
C TYR A 423 -13.41 10.36 -6.46
N ARG A 424 -14.04 11.52 -6.19
CA ARG A 424 -13.70 12.79 -6.83
C ARG A 424 -12.51 13.37 -6.09
N ASP A 425 -11.38 13.50 -6.78
CA ASP A 425 -10.20 14.13 -6.19
C ASP A 425 -10.50 15.62 -6.01
N ASP A 426 -10.79 16.07 -4.79
CA ASP A 426 -11.21 17.45 -4.53
C ASP A 426 -10.14 18.48 -4.93
N SER A 427 -8.87 18.06 -4.89
CA SER A 427 -7.79 18.86 -5.47
C SER A 427 -8.05 19.14 -6.95
N SER A 428 -8.51 18.16 -7.73
CA SER A 428 -8.80 18.37 -9.16
C SER A 428 -9.97 19.31 -9.41
N THR A 429 -11.00 19.32 -8.55
CA THR A 429 -12.11 20.28 -8.63
C THR A 429 -11.59 21.70 -8.39
N ARG A 430 -10.90 21.92 -7.27
CA ARG A 430 -10.37 23.22 -6.86
C ARG A 430 -9.28 23.73 -7.79
N ASP A 431 -8.40 22.85 -8.26
CA ASP A 431 -7.35 23.12 -9.24
C ASP A 431 -7.94 23.55 -10.61
N ILE A 432 -9.17 23.11 -10.96
CA ILE A 432 -9.90 23.57 -12.16
C ILE A 432 -10.60 24.90 -11.90
N GLU A 433 -11.27 25.04 -10.76
CA GLU A 433 -11.97 26.28 -10.37
C GLU A 433 -10.99 27.46 -10.28
N PHE A 434 -9.83 27.26 -9.66
CA PHE A 434 -8.72 28.23 -9.62
C PHE A 434 -8.29 28.70 -11.02
N VAL A 435 -8.19 27.77 -11.99
CA VAL A 435 -7.79 28.08 -13.37
C VAL A 435 -8.82 28.95 -14.08
N ASP A 436 -10.10 28.82 -13.77
CA ASP A 436 -11.17 29.64 -14.35
C ASP A 436 -11.38 30.96 -13.59
N GLU A 437 -11.28 30.97 -12.26
CA GLU A 437 -11.39 32.14 -11.40
C GLU A 437 -10.22 33.12 -11.63
N PHE A 438 -8.98 32.67 -11.48
CA PHE A 438 -7.79 33.50 -11.62
C PHE A 438 -7.33 33.67 -13.07
N ARG A 439 -8.19 33.33 -14.04
CA ARG A 439 -7.92 33.42 -15.49
C ARG A 439 -7.33 34.77 -15.94
N PRO A 440 -7.84 35.96 -15.54
CA PRO A 440 -7.23 37.21 -15.99
C PRO A 440 -5.84 37.44 -15.37
N GLN A 441 -5.63 37.09 -14.11
CA GLN A 441 -4.34 37.19 -13.42
C GLN A 441 -3.31 36.24 -14.05
N ILE A 442 -3.69 34.99 -14.32
CA ILE A 442 -2.86 33.97 -15.00
C ILE A 442 -2.48 34.46 -16.41
N ILE A 443 -3.44 34.94 -17.21
CA ILE A 443 -3.17 35.49 -18.55
C ILE A 443 -2.20 36.69 -18.51
N GLN A 444 -2.26 37.52 -17.46
CA GLN A 444 -1.44 38.72 -17.33
C GLN A 444 -0.04 38.46 -16.75
N ARG A 445 0.09 37.54 -15.79
CA ARG A 445 1.27 37.41 -14.91
C ARG A 445 2.19 36.23 -15.21
N VAL A 446 1.75 35.20 -15.94
CA VAL A 446 2.60 34.05 -16.32
C VAL A 446 3.74 34.50 -17.22
N ASN A 447 4.96 34.05 -16.89
CA ASN A 447 6.19 34.33 -17.61
C ASN A 447 6.61 33.14 -18.49
N ASN A 448 6.54 31.94 -17.92
CA ASN A 448 7.05 30.68 -18.45
C ASN A 448 6.06 29.96 -19.39
N VAL A 449 5.29 30.73 -20.17
CA VAL A 449 4.20 30.23 -21.05
C VAL A 449 4.66 29.10 -21.97
N PHE A 450 5.86 29.19 -22.53
CA PHE A 450 6.44 28.14 -23.38
C PHE A 450 6.73 26.83 -22.62
N ALA A 451 7.24 26.90 -21.38
CA ALA A 451 7.53 25.70 -20.59
C ALA A 451 6.24 24.99 -20.12
N ILE A 452 5.15 25.75 -19.96
CA ILE A 452 3.82 25.21 -19.68
C ILE A 452 3.23 24.56 -20.93
N ALA A 453 3.35 25.21 -22.11
CA ALA A 453 2.94 24.64 -23.38
C ALA A 453 3.72 23.35 -23.74
N ASP A 454 5.03 23.31 -23.49
CA ASP A 454 5.88 22.13 -23.70
C ASP A 454 5.46 20.95 -22.81
N ILE A 455 5.06 21.19 -21.56
CA ILE A 455 4.49 20.15 -20.68
C ILE A 455 3.13 19.67 -21.22
N LEU A 456 2.25 20.56 -21.64
CA LEU A 456 0.95 20.18 -22.21
C LEU A 456 1.12 19.35 -23.49
N PHE A 457 2.04 19.75 -24.37
CA PHE A 457 2.36 19.04 -25.60
C PHE A 457 3.00 17.67 -25.32
N THR A 458 4.00 17.62 -24.44
CA THR A 458 4.67 16.37 -24.02
C THR A 458 3.71 15.38 -23.35
N LYS A 459 2.67 15.88 -22.66
CA LYS A 459 1.61 15.04 -22.06
C LYS A 459 0.48 14.68 -23.05
N GLY A 460 0.53 15.13 -24.30
CA GLY A 460 -0.53 14.89 -25.31
C GLY A 460 -1.82 15.68 -25.06
N MET A 461 -1.79 16.72 -24.22
CA MET A 461 -2.95 17.55 -23.85
C MET A 461 -3.27 18.62 -24.90
N ILE A 462 -2.32 18.94 -25.79
CA ILE A 462 -2.50 19.82 -26.94
C ILE A 462 -1.81 19.21 -28.18
N GLY A 463 -2.42 19.36 -29.34
CA GLY A 463 -1.85 18.89 -30.62
C GLY A 463 -0.83 19.85 -31.24
N GLU A 464 -0.16 19.40 -32.31
CA GLU A 464 0.86 20.18 -33.02
C GLU A 464 0.33 21.53 -33.55
N GLU A 465 -0.89 21.56 -34.09
CA GLU A 465 -1.55 22.79 -34.57
C GLU A 465 -1.71 23.83 -33.44
N ILE A 466 -2.18 23.40 -32.27
CA ILE A 466 -2.34 24.27 -31.10
C ILE A 466 -0.97 24.76 -30.61
N ASN A 467 0.04 23.89 -30.57
CA ASN A 467 1.40 24.26 -30.17
C ASN A 467 2.06 25.23 -31.17
N ALA A 468 1.78 25.09 -32.47
CA ALA A 468 2.20 26.03 -33.51
C ALA A 468 1.50 27.40 -33.34
N ASN A 469 0.20 27.42 -33.06
CA ASN A 469 -0.55 28.64 -32.79
C ASN A 469 -0.05 29.38 -31.53
N ILE A 470 0.26 28.65 -30.46
CA ILE A 470 0.94 29.19 -29.25
C ILE A 470 2.33 29.73 -29.59
N SER A 471 3.06 29.06 -30.48
CA SER A 471 4.38 29.51 -30.91
C SER A 471 4.32 30.81 -31.73
N ALA A 472 3.34 30.93 -32.63
CA ALA A 472 3.15 32.06 -33.54
C ALA A 472 2.55 33.32 -32.91
N ALA A 473 1.78 33.22 -31.82
CA ALA A 473 1.12 34.38 -31.23
C ALA A 473 2.13 35.43 -30.68
N PRO A 474 1.89 36.75 -30.82
CA PRO A 474 2.95 37.76 -30.71
C PRO A 474 3.37 38.15 -29.28
N THR A 475 2.53 37.90 -28.26
CA THR A 475 2.79 38.33 -26.86
C THR A 475 2.49 37.20 -25.87
N ARG A 476 3.11 37.22 -24.69
CA ARG A 476 2.89 36.20 -23.64
C ARG A 476 1.40 36.06 -23.29
N GLN A 477 0.69 37.18 -23.22
CA GLN A 477 -0.75 37.23 -22.96
C GLN A 477 -1.57 36.66 -24.12
N ALA A 478 -1.15 36.85 -25.38
CA ALA A 478 -1.79 36.20 -26.53
C ALA A 478 -1.56 34.68 -26.53
N LYS A 479 -0.32 34.24 -26.24
CA LYS A 479 0.02 32.80 -26.07
C LYS A 479 -0.81 32.13 -24.99
N MET A 480 -0.98 32.80 -23.85
CA MET A 480 -1.78 32.28 -22.75
C MET A 480 -3.29 32.24 -23.09
N ARG A 481 -3.80 33.13 -23.96
CA ARG A 481 -5.18 33.02 -24.48
C ARG A 481 -5.37 31.79 -25.37
N VAL A 482 -4.44 31.50 -26.28
CA VAL A 482 -4.50 30.27 -27.12
C VAL A 482 -4.42 29.00 -26.26
N ILE A 483 -3.64 29.01 -25.17
CA ILE A 483 -3.68 27.90 -24.20
C ILE A 483 -5.08 27.81 -23.56
N TYR A 484 -5.68 28.91 -23.09
CA TYR A 484 -7.04 28.90 -22.52
C TYR A 484 -8.13 28.46 -23.51
N GLU A 485 -7.99 28.74 -24.80
CA GLU A 485 -8.86 28.20 -25.85
C GLU A 485 -8.74 26.66 -25.90
N ALA A 486 -7.52 26.13 -25.87
CA ALA A 486 -7.26 24.70 -25.79
C ALA A 486 -7.79 24.06 -24.48
N LEU A 487 -7.65 24.75 -23.33
CA LEU A 487 -8.20 24.28 -22.05
C LEU A 487 -9.73 24.16 -22.09
N ASN A 488 -10.40 25.09 -22.79
CA ASN A 488 -11.86 25.07 -22.92
C ASN A 488 -12.34 23.99 -23.90
N SER A 489 -11.59 23.69 -24.97
CA SER A 489 -11.90 22.57 -25.86
C SER A 489 -11.55 21.19 -25.27
N GLY A 490 -10.50 21.12 -24.44
CA GLY A 490 -10.00 19.88 -23.83
C GLY A 490 -10.68 19.52 -22.49
N GLY A 491 -11.42 20.46 -21.90
CA GLY A 491 -12.24 20.22 -20.70
C GLY A 491 -11.45 19.99 -19.41
N PRO A 492 -12.11 19.43 -18.37
CA PRO A 492 -11.57 19.28 -17.01
C PRO A 492 -10.16 18.68 -16.93
N HIS A 493 -9.89 17.62 -17.70
CA HIS A 493 -8.60 16.92 -17.66
C HIS A 493 -7.43 17.81 -18.13
N VAL A 494 -7.64 18.58 -19.20
CA VAL A 494 -6.64 19.50 -19.75
C VAL A 494 -6.45 20.72 -18.84
N LYS A 495 -7.51 21.19 -18.15
CA LYS A 495 -7.39 22.23 -17.10
C LYS A 495 -6.54 21.77 -15.91
N ALA A 496 -6.79 20.58 -15.36
CA ALA A 496 -5.98 20.02 -14.27
C ALA A 496 -4.51 19.78 -14.68
N ALA A 497 -4.27 19.31 -15.91
CA ALA A 497 -2.92 19.16 -16.46
C ALA A 497 -2.19 20.51 -16.62
N PHE A 498 -2.90 21.56 -17.04
CA PHE A 498 -2.38 22.93 -17.08
C PHE A 498 -2.07 23.46 -15.68
N PHE A 499 -2.94 23.27 -14.69
CA PHE A 499 -2.66 23.77 -13.35
C PHE A 499 -1.47 23.05 -12.68
N THR A 500 -1.30 21.76 -12.95
CA THR A 500 -0.09 21.02 -12.56
C THR A 500 1.17 21.68 -13.14
N ALA A 501 1.15 22.06 -14.42
CA ALA A 501 2.26 22.75 -15.07
C ALA A 501 2.44 24.19 -14.55
N LEU A 502 1.36 24.87 -14.16
CA LEU A 502 1.41 26.20 -13.52
C LEU A 502 2.05 26.13 -12.13
N LYS A 503 1.65 25.17 -11.28
CA LYS A 503 2.31 24.85 -10.00
C LYS A 503 3.80 24.55 -10.19
N GLU A 504 4.19 23.85 -11.26
CA GLU A 504 5.59 23.51 -11.55
C GLU A 504 6.43 24.69 -12.07
N LYS A 505 5.86 25.60 -12.87
CA LYS A 505 6.61 26.68 -13.57
C LYS A 505 6.41 28.07 -13.00
N GLU A 506 5.38 28.31 -12.20
CA GLU A 506 5.07 29.58 -11.56
C GLU A 506 4.60 29.39 -10.09
N PRO A 507 5.30 28.60 -9.24
CA PRO A 507 4.83 28.26 -7.89
C PRO A 507 4.57 29.50 -7.02
N PHE A 508 5.36 30.57 -7.20
CA PHE A 508 5.16 31.84 -6.51
C PHE A 508 3.90 32.58 -6.97
N LEU A 509 3.49 32.45 -8.24
CA LEU A 509 2.24 33.05 -8.73
C LEU A 509 1.03 32.29 -8.20
N VAL A 510 1.10 30.95 -8.11
CA VAL A 510 0.02 30.16 -7.49
C VAL A 510 -0.14 30.56 -6.03
N LYS A 511 0.96 30.59 -5.24
CA LYS A 511 0.93 30.99 -3.82
C LYS A 511 0.52 32.45 -3.58
N ASP A 512 0.60 33.33 -4.58
CA ASP A 512 0.18 34.74 -4.49
C ASP A 512 -1.31 34.95 -4.82
N LEU A 513 -1.95 33.95 -5.45
CA LEU A 513 -3.37 33.96 -5.80
C LEU A 513 -4.21 33.06 -4.85
N ASP A 514 -3.58 32.06 -4.25
CA ASP A 514 -4.14 31.11 -3.27
C ASP A 514 -4.11 31.67 -1.82
N GLN A 515 -4.60 32.92 -1.62
CA GLN A 515 -4.55 33.70 -0.37
C GLN A 515 -5.88 34.32 0.03
#